data_AF-A0A946AUG7-F1
#
_entry.id   AF-A0A946AUG7-F1
#
_cell.length_a   1.000
_cell.length_b   1.000
_cell.length_c   1.000
_cell.angle_alpha   90.00
_cell.angle_beta   90.00
_cell.angle_gamma   90.00
#
_symmetry.space_group_name_H-M   'P 1'
#
loop_
_entity.id
_entity.type
_entity.pdbx_description
1 polymer ?
#
loop_
_entity_poly.entity_id
_entity_poly.type
_entity_poly.pdbx_seq_one_letter_code
_entity_poly.pdbx_strand_id
1 'polypeptide(L)'
;MFKTEMQKILDSSEKKIVFMKESPLSYIVLAALAGIYLGFGIVLIFSITGPIAAAGGGAYLKLIMGSCFGIALSLVIFAGSELFTGNNMVFAISSLEKRVGFGPIIILFVMCFIGNYLGSAFLAWLVVKGGSLSEASNQLILKVSAMKMALDPTEAFIRGILCNWLVCLAVWISLRAKEEAARLIMIFWCLFAFIGSGYEHSIANQTLLSMAMFLPHGPEIS
;
A
#
# COMPACT_ATOMS: atom_id res chain seq x y z
N MET A 1 24.05 -9.17 14.68
CA MET A 1 22.97 -8.17 14.64
C MET A 1 22.04 -8.29 13.42
N PHE A 2 22.42 -8.96 12.32
CA PHE A 2 21.51 -9.12 11.17
C PHE A 2 21.09 -10.58 10.88
N LYS A 3 21.84 -11.57 11.40
CA LYS A 3 21.59 -13.00 11.14
C LYS A 3 20.24 -13.46 11.71
N THR A 4 19.88 -13.02 12.91
CA THR A 4 18.61 -13.39 13.56
C THR A 4 17.41 -12.78 12.86
N GLU A 5 17.56 -11.55 12.38
CA GLU A 5 16.56 -10.77 11.66
C GLU A 5 16.33 -11.33 10.26
N MET A 6 17.41 -11.69 9.57
CA MET A 6 17.32 -12.42 8.30
C MET A 6 16.62 -13.77 8.50
N GLN A 7 16.94 -14.53 9.56
CA GLN A 7 16.26 -15.81 9.80
C GLN A 7 14.74 -15.64 9.96
N LYS A 8 14.27 -14.61 10.66
CA LYS A 8 12.83 -14.32 10.77
C LYS A 8 12.17 -14.06 9.41
N ILE A 9 12.87 -13.40 8.49
CA ILE A 9 12.38 -13.15 7.13
C ILE A 9 12.29 -14.46 6.34
N LEU A 10 13.31 -15.31 6.46
CA LEU A 10 13.34 -16.62 5.80
C LEU A 10 12.23 -17.55 6.34
N ASP A 11 12.04 -17.59 7.65
CA ASP A 11 10.97 -18.39 8.26
C ASP A 11 9.59 -17.86 7.82
N SER A 12 9.45 -16.54 7.70
CA SER A 12 8.21 -15.90 7.22
C SER A 12 7.95 -16.22 5.74
N SER A 13 8.96 -16.18 4.87
CA SER A 13 8.82 -16.48 3.44
C SER A 13 8.39 -17.93 3.20
N GLU A 14 9.00 -18.88 3.90
CA GLU A 14 8.63 -20.30 3.83
C GLU A 14 7.18 -20.53 4.28
N LYS A 15 6.80 -19.96 5.43
CA LYS A 15 5.42 -20.07 5.95
C LYS A 15 4.39 -19.49 5.00
N LYS A 16 4.68 -18.34 4.38
CA LYS A 16 3.80 -17.72 3.37
C LYS A 16 3.58 -18.63 2.17
N ILE A 17 4.63 -19.30 1.69
CA ILE A 17 4.53 -20.22 0.54
C ILE A 17 3.75 -21.49 0.90
N VAL A 18 4.01 -22.06 2.09
CA VAL A 18 3.25 -23.21 2.58
C VAL A 18 1.78 -22.85 2.71
N PHE A 19 1.46 -21.75 3.39
CA PHE A 19 0.10 -21.28 3.59
C PHE A 19 -0.63 -20.99 2.26
N MET A 20 0.03 -20.34 1.31
CA MET A 20 -0.53 -20.10 -0.03
C MET A 20 -0.88 -21.42 -0.76
N LYS A 21 -0.05 -22.45 -0.63
CA LYS A 21 -0.28 -23.76 -1.29
C LYS A 21 -1.39 -24.55 -0.61
N GLU A 22 -1.42 -24.55 0.71
CA GLU A 22 -2.41 -25.29 1.50
C GLU A 22 -3.80 -24.62 1.48
N SER A 23 -3.84 -23.29 1.41
CA SER A 23 -5.08 -22.51 1.50
C SER A 23 -5.05 -21.28 0.58
N PRO A 24 -5.07 -21.48 -0.75
CA PRO A 24 -4.94 -20.39 -1.72
C PRO A 24 -6.08 -19.36 -1.62
N LEU A 25 -7.31 -19.80 -1.32
CA LEU A 25 -8.44 -18.89 -1.12
C LEU A 25 -8.22 -18.00 0.12
N SER A 26 -7.83 -18.59 1.25
CA SER A 26 -7.52 -17.84 2.47
C SER A 26 -6.39 -16.85 2.25
N TYR A 27 -5.37 -17.22 1.47
CA TYR A 27 -4.29 -16.31 1.07
C TYR A 27 -4.82 -15.12 0.28
N ILE A 28 -5.70 -15.34 -0.71
CA ILE A 28 -6.33 -14.26 -1.48
C ILE A 28 -7.18 -13.36 -0.57
N VAL A 29 -7.89 -13.92 0.41
CA VAL A 29 -8.66 -13.12 1.38
C VAL A 29 -7.73 -12.24 2.22
N LEU A 30 -6.61 -12.78 2.74
CA LEU A 30 -5.62 -11.96 3.46
C LEU A 30 -5.00 -10.89 2.56
N ALA A 31 -4.78 -11.19 1.28
CA ALA A 31 -4.30 -10.20 0.32
C ALA A 31 -5.36 -9.12 0.04
N ALA A 32 -6.62 -9.47 -0.09
CA ALA A 32 -7.71 -8.50 -0.23
C ALA A 32 -7.84 -7.61 1.00
N LEU A 33 -7.72 -8.17 2.20
CA LEU A 33 -7.70 -7.38 3.43
C LEU A 33 -6.56 -6.36 3.44
N ALA A 34 -5.35 -6.71 2.99
CA ALA A 34 -4.26 -5.76 2.90
C ALA A 34 -4.57 -4.60 1.93
N GLY A 35 -5.20 -4.89 0.78
CA GLY A 35 -5.68 -3.89 -0.17
C GLY A 35 -6.73 -2.94 0.42
N ILE A 36 -7.65 -3.47 1.23
CA ILE A 36 -8.66 -2.70 1.98
C ILE A 36 -7.98 -1.82 3.03
N TYR A 37 -7.04 -2.36 3.81
CA TYR A 37 -6.35 -1.62 4.87
C TYR A 37 -5.51 -0.46 4.32
N LEU A 38 -4.78 -0.67 3.22
CA LEU A 38 -4.10 0.41 2.51
C LEU A 38 -5.11 1.44 1.99
N GLY A 39 -6.21 0.95 1.42
CA GLY A 39 -7.26 1.79 0.88
C GLY A 39 -7.94 2.68 1.90
N PHE A 40 -8.15 2.23 3.16
CA PHE A 40 -8.64 3.10 4.23
C PHE A 40 -7.70 4.28 4.50
N GLY A 41 -6.38 4.07 4.40
CA GLY A 41 -5.42 5.17 4.45
C GLY A 41 -5.61 6.17 3.32
N ILE A 42 -5.87 5.70 2.09
CA ILE A 42 -6.18 6.57 0.95
C ILE A 42 -7.49 7.34 1.16
N VAL A 43 -8.55 6.68 1.60
CA VAL A 43 -9.85 7.32 1.88
C VAL A 43 -9.67 8.42 2.92
N LEU A 44 -8.95 8.14 4.01
CA LEU A 44 -8.69 9.10 5.08
C LEU A 44 -7.98 10.35 4.57
N ILE A 45 -6.85 10.19 3.85
CA ILE A 45 -6.06 11.35 3.42
C ILE A 45 -6.86 12.23 2.46
N PHE A 46 -7.66 11.66 1.54
CA PHE A 46 -8.48 12.44 0.61
C PHE A 46 -9.75 13.02 1.27
N SER A 47 -10.32 12.33 2.26
CA SER A 47 -11.43 12.85 3.06
C SER A 47 -11.03 14.11 3.80
N ILE A 48 -9.84 14.13 4.41
CA ILE A 48 -9.34 15.29 5.16
C ILE A 48 -8.91 16.40 4.20
N THR A 49 -8.18 16.04 3.14
CA THR A 49 -7.51 17.05 2.30
C THR A 49 -8.36 17.63 1.18
N GLY A 50 -9.44 16.98 0.76
CA GLY A 50 -10.38 17.52 -0.22
C GLY A 50 -10.89 18.93 0.15
N PRO A 51 -11.56 19.09 1.31
CA PRO A 51 -12.05 20.39 1.76
C PRO A 51 -10.92 21.42 1.96
N ILE A 52 -9.76 21.00 2.46
CA ILE A 52 -8.60 21.89 2.67
C ILE A 52 -8.08 22.41 1.33
N ALA A 53 -7.99 21.55 0.32
CA ALA A 53 -7.58 21.94 -1.03
C ALA A 53 -8.58 22.94 -1.63
N ALA A 54 -9.88 22.69 -1.48
CA ALA A 54 -10.94 23.58 -1.96
C ALA A 54 -10.93 24.95 -1.28
N ALA A 55 -10.51 25.02 -0.01
CA ALA A 55 -10.36 26.26 0.75
C ALA A 55 -9.03 27.01 0.49
N GLY A 56 -8.22 26.58 -0.49
CA GLY A 56 -6.95 27.21 -0.84
C GLY A 56 -5.74 26.74 -0.01
N GLY A 57 -5.89 25.71 0.82
CA GLY A 57 -4.83 25.14 1.66
C GLY A 57 -3.81 24.24 0.93
N GLY A 58 -3.61 24.45 -0.37
CA GLY A 58 -2.81 23.59 -1.25
C GLY A 58 -1.37 23.36 -0.78
N ALA A 59 -0.75 24.35 -0.14
CA ALA A 59 0.63 24.30 0.34
C ALA A 59 0.85 23.22 1.42
N TYR A 60 -0.19 22.86 2.18
CA TYR A 60 -0.08 21.94 3.31
C TYR A 60 -0.52 20.51 2.98
N LEU A 61 -1.00 20.24 1.77
CA LEU A 61 -1.58 18.94 1.43
C LEU A 61 -0.61 17.78 1.64
N LYS A 62 0.62 17.88 1.14
CA LYS A 62 1.62 16.80 1.29
C LYS A 62 1.95 16.50 2.75
N LEU A 63 2.04 17.55 3.57
CA LEU A 63 2.28 17.42 5.02
C LEU A 63 1.13 16.69 5.71
N ILE A 64 -0.11 17.11 5.45
CA ILE A 64 -1.31 16.55 6.08
C ILE A 64 -1.61 15.14 5.58
N MET A 65 -1.52 14.90 4.28
CA MET A 65 -1.71 13.55 3.71
C MET A 65 -0.69 12.59 4.32
N GLY A 66 0.59 12.98 4.37
CA GLY A 66 1.63 12.11 4.89
C GLY A 66 1.49 11.81 6.39
N SER A 67 1.11 12.80 7.20
CA SER A 67 0.90 12.59 8.64
C SER A 67 -0.31 11.70 8.94
N CYS A 68 -1.33 11.71 8.10
CA CYS A 68 -2.51 10.85 8.29
C CYS A 68 -2.34 9.45 7.70
N PHE A 69 -1.36 9.22 6.81
CA PHE A 69 -1.27 7.96 6.08
C PHE A 69 -0.76 6.77 6.92
N GLY A 70 -0.11 7.02 8.07
CA GLY A 70 0.49 5.99 8.92
C GLY A 70 -0.43 4.81 9.31
N ILE A 71 -1.75 5.02 9.32
CA ILE A 71 -2.76 3.98 9.56
C ILE A 71 -2.67 2.82 8.57
N ALA A 72 -2.31 3.11 7.32
CA ALA A 72 -2.44 2.19 6.20
C ALA A 72 -1.60 0.91 6.39
N LEU A 73 -0.30 1.06 6.60
CA LEU A 73 0.60 -0.08 6.86
C LEU A 73 0.51 -0.58 8.30
N SER A 74 0.09 0.27 9.25
CA SER A 74 -0.13 -0.15 10.64
C SER A 74 -1.20 -1.24 10.72
N LEU A 75 -2.34 -1.05 10.03
CA LEU A 75 -3.38 -2.07 9.94
C LEU A 75 -2.88 -3.35 9.27
N VAL A 76 -2.13 -3.25 8.17
CA VAL A 76 -1.59 -4.43 7.48
C VAL A 76 -0.71 -5.29 8.38
N ILE A 77 0.21 -4.65 9.11
CA ILE A 77 1.18 -5.35 9.94
C ILE A 77 0.53 -5.94 11.18
N PHE A 78 -0.32 -5.19 11.86
CA PHE A 78 -0.90 -5.61 13.14
C PHE A 78 -2.11 -6.52 12.99
N ALA A 79 -2.95 -6.33 11.96
CA ALA A 79 -4.04 -7.26 11.67
C ALA A 79 -3.56 -8.57 11.02
N GLY A 80 -2.35 -8.57 10.43
CA GLY A 80 -1.76 -9.76 9.82
C GLY A 80 -2.35 -10.08 8.45
N SER A 81 -2.04 -9.25 7.45
CA SER A 81 -2.51 -9.42 6.06
C SER A 81 -1.36 -9.50 5.06
N GLU A 82 -1.64 -9.92 3.83
CA GLU A 82 -0.62 -10.18 2.80
C GLU A 82 -0.48 -9.00 1.85
N LEU A 83 0.63 -8.28 1.92
CA LEU A 83 0.89 -7.09 1.11
C LEU A 83 1.98 -7.34 0.07
N PHE A 84 1.67 -7.12 -1.20
CA PHE A 84 2.60 -7.33 -2.32
C PHE A 84 3.91 -6.54 -2.16
N THR A 85 3.82 -5.25 -1.85
CA THR A 85 4.99 -4.36 -1.71
C THR A 85 5.94 -4.81 -0.60
N GLY A 86 5.40 -5.27 0.53
CA GLY A 86 6.18 -5.84 1.63
C GLY A 86 6.82 -7.19 1.26
N ASN A 87 6.11 -8.01 0.49
CA ASN A 87 6.61 -9.32 0.04
C ASN A 87 7.81 -9.21 -0.91
N ASN A 88 8.01 -8.09 -1.61
CA ASN A 88 9.16 -7.87 -2.48
C ASN A 88 10.52 -8.07 -1.76
N MET A 89 10.72 -7.45 -0.60
CA MET A 89 11.96 -7.63 0.17
C MET A 89 12.06 -9.03 0.77
N VAL A 90 10.95 -9.55 1.32
CA VAL A 90 10.92 -10.87 1.97
C VAL A 90 11.36 -11.95 0.99
N PHE A 91 10.82 -11.94 -0.23
CA PHE A 91 11.14 -12.95 -1.23
C PHE A 91 12.43 -12.67 -2.00
N ALA A 92 12.87 -11.42 -2.13
CA ALA A 92 14.21 -11.13 -2.63
C ALA A 92 15.29 -11.75 -1.74
N ILE A 93 15.20 -11.54 -0.43
CA ILE A 93 16.14 -12.15 0.55
C ILE A 93 16.03 -13.68 0.51
N SER A 94 14.81 -14.21 0.52
CA SER A 94 14.57 -15.65 0.47
C SER A 94 15.12 -16.32 -0.79
N SER A 95 15.08 -15.62 -1.93
CA SER A 95 15.62 -16.11 -3.20
C SER A 95 17.14 -16.08 -3.21
N LEU A 96 17.76 -15.02 -2.67
CA LEU A 96 19.22 -14.92 -2.56
C LEU A 96 19.81 -16.00 -1.64
N GLU A 97 19.09 -16.31 -0.56
CA GLU A 97 19.44 -17.40 0.38
C GLU A 97 18.99 -18.79 -0.11
N LYS A 98 18.43 -18.88 -1.33
CA LYS A 98 17.98 -20.14 -1.97
C LYS A 98 16.98 -20.96 -1.12
N ARG A 99 16.18 -20.30 -0.29
CA ARG A 99 15.20 -20.94 0.61
C ARG A 99 13.89 -21.29 -0.07
N VAL A 100 13.48 -20.48 -1.05
CA VAL A 100 12.24 -20.66 -1.81
C VAL A 100 12.56 -20.63 -3.31
N GLY A 101 11.96 -21.55 -4.07
CA GLY A 101 12.10 -21.59 -5.53
C GLY A 101 11.41 -20.42 -6.24
N PHE A 102 11.94 -20.03 -7.40
CA PHE A 102 11.45 -18.88 -8.16
C PHE A 102 9.99 -19.01 -8.64
N GLY A 103 9.56 -20.22 -9.04
CA GLY A 103 8.18 -20.48 -9.48
C GLY A 103 7.11 -20.14 -8.42
N PRO A 104 7.21 -20.71 -7.20
CA PRO A 104 6.33 -20.33 -6.08
C PRO A 104 6.32 -18.84 -5.76
N ILE A 105 7.44 -18.13 -5.89
CA ILE A 105 7.52 -16.68 -5.66
C ILE A 105 6.66 -15.92 -6.67
N ILE A 106 6.75 -16.26 -7.96
CA ILE A 106 5.93 -15.63 -9.01
C ILE A 106 4.45 -15.85 -8.73
N ILE A 107 4.04 -17.09 -8.42
CA ILE A 107 2.64 -17.41 -8.11
C ILE A 107 2.15 -16.56 -6.94
N LEU A 108 2.96 -16.47 -5.88
CA LEU A 108 2.64 -15.66 -4.70
C LEU A 108 2.50 -14.19 -5.03
N PHE A 109 3.40 -13.64 -5.85
CA PHE A 109 3.35 -12.24 -6.27
C PHE A 109 2.08 -11.94 -7.07
N VAL A 110 1.73 -12.81 -8.02
CA VAL A 110 0.50 -12.65 -8.82
C VAL A 110 -0.74 -12.74 -7.93
N MET A 111 -0.84 -13.77 -7.08
CA MET A 111 -1.98 -13.94 -6.17
C MET A 111 -2.11 -12.77 -5.20
N CYS A 112 -1.00 -12.29 -4.66
CA CYS A 112 -0.99 -11.18 -3.71
C CYS A 112 -1.38 -9.88 -4.38
N PHE A 113 -0.82 -9.57 -5.56
CA PHE A 113 -1.14 -8.34 -6.29
C PHE A 113 -2.60 -8.30 -6.74
N ILE A 114 -3.14 -9.42 -7.24
CA ILE A 114 -4.55 -9.55 -7.61
C ILE A 114 -5.43 -9.45 -6.37
N GLY A 115 -5.11 -10.16 -5.29
CA GLY A 115 -5.86 -10.08 -4.03
C GLY A 115 -5.91 -8.65 -3.49
N ASN A 116 -4.76 -7.97 -3.41
CA ASN A 116 -4.67 -6.56 -3.04
C ASN A 116 -5.58 -5.69 -3.92
N TYR A 117 -5.55 -5.88 -5.25
CA TYR A 117 -6.42 -5.14 -6.17
C TYR A 117 -7.91 -5.38 -5.91
N LEU A 118 -8.33 -6.64 -5.74
CA LEU A 118 -9.72 -7.00 -5.45
C LEU A 118 -10.22 -6.31 -4.17
N GLY A 119 -9.39 -6.30 -3.12
CA GLY A 119 -9.69 -5.60 -1.88
C GLY A 119 -9.79 -4.09 -2.05
N SER A 120 -8.81 -3.49 -2.73
CA SER A 120 -8.78 -2.05 -3.01
C SER A 120 -9.97 -1.60 -3.87
N ALA A 121 -10.31 -2.33 -4.91
CA ALA A 121 -11.45 -2.05 -5.78
C ALA A 121 -12.78 -2.22 -5.04
N PHE A 122 -12.90 -3.27 -4.22
CA PHE A 122 -14.09 -3.48 -3.39
C PHE A 122 -14.31 -2.34 -2.39
N LEU A 123 -13.26 -1.91 -1.68
CA LEU A 123 -13.36 -0.77 -0.78
C LEU A 123 -13.71 0.53 -1.54
N ALA A 124 -13.04 0.77 -2.68
CA ALA A 124 -13.32 1.95 -3.50
C ALA A 124 -14.79 2.00 -3.94
N TRP A 125 -15.35 0.87 -4.37
CA TRP A 125 -16.76 0.74 -4.71
C TRP A 125 -17.67 1.05 -3.52
N LEU A 126 -17.38 0.49 -2.33
CA LEU A 126 -18.14 0.77 -1.11
C LEU A 126 -18.14 2.25 -0.73
N VAL A 127 -16.98 2.90 -0.81
CA VAL A 127 -16.80 4.32 -0.47
C VAL A 127 -17.59 5.21 -1.43
N VAL A 128 -17.49 4.95 -2.74
CA VAL A 128 -18.20 5.73 -3.76
C VAL A 128 -19.71 5.50 -3.66
N LYS A 129 -20.16 4.24 -3.53
CA LYS A 129 -21.60 3.93 -3.37
C LYS A 129 -22.18 4.40 -2.05
N GLY A 130 -21.38 4.38 -0.98
CA GLY A 130 -21.78 4.88 0.33
C GLY A 130 -21.83 6.41 0.41
N GLY A 131 -21.22 7.13 -0.55
CA GLY A 131 -21.23 8.58 -0.56
C GLY A 131 -20.53 9.21 0.65
N SER A 132 -19.55 8.52 1.24
CA SER A 132 -18.90 8.96 2.48
C SER A 132 -17.92 10.13 2.30
N LEU A 133 -17.60 10.48 1.05
CA LEU A 133 -16.65 11.54 0.70
C LEU A 133 -17.38 12.80 0.23
N SER A 134 -16.86 13.96 0.60
CA SER A 134 -17.36 15.25 0.12
C SER A 134 -17.10 15.43 -1.37
N GLU A 135 -17.85 16.33 -2.02
CA GLU A 135 -17.59 16.68 -3.42
C GLU A 135 -16.16 17.18 -3.64
N ALA A 136 -15.63 17.99 -2.71
CA ALA A 136 -14.25 18.46 -2.75
C ALA A 136 -13.22 17.31 -2.69
N SER A 137 -13.51 16.24 -1.93
CA SER A 137 -12.68 15.04 -1.87
C SER A 137 -12.73 14.26 -3.19
N ASN A 138 -13.92 14.11 -3.78
CA ASN A 138 -14.08 13.43 -5.08
C ASN A 138 -13.32 14.16 -6.20
N GLN A 139 -13.44 15.50 -6.26
CA GLN A 139 -12.70 16.31 -7.23
C GLN A 139 -11.18 16.20 -7.04
N LEU A 140 -10.70 16.15 -5.79
CA LEU A 140 -9.29 15.95 -5.51
C LEU A 140 -8.82 14.55 -5.94
N ILE A 141 -9.62 13.51 -5.71
CA ILE A 141 -9.35 12.13 -6.17
C ILE A 141 -9.17 12.10 -7.70
N LEU A 142 -10.12 12.67 -8.45
CA LEU A 142 -10.07 12.73 -9.92
C LEU A 142 -8.82 13.48 -10.38
N LYS A 143 -8.56 14.66 -9.82
CA LYS A 143 -7.38 15.47 -10.16
C LYS A 143 -6.07 14.73 -9.91
N VAL A 144 -5.91 14.11 -8.75
CA VAL A 144 -4.66 13.39 -8.41
C VAL A 144 -4.52 12.12 -9.23
N SER A 145 -5.62 11.43 -9.54
CA SER A 145 -5.62 10.24 -10.40
C SER A 145 -5.16 10.59 -11.81
N ALA A 146 -5.73 11.63 -12.42
CA ALA A 146 -5.33 12.11 -13.74
C ALA A 146 -3.83 12.49 -13.78
N MET A 147 -3.34 13.21 -12.76
CA MET A 147 -1.92 13.55 -12.65
C MET A 147 -1.02 12.30 -12.58
N LYS A 148 -1.44 11.25 -11.87
CA LYS A 148 -0.67 10.00 -11.75
C LYS A 148 -0.70 9.18 -13.03
N MET A 149 -1.84 9.13 -13.71
CA MET A 149 -2.00 8.44 -15.00
C MET A 149 -1.18 9.10 -16.12
N ALA A 150 -0.92 10.41 -15.99
CA ALA A 150 -0.09 11.18 -16.92
C ALA A 150 1.41 11.21 -16.57
N LEU A 151 1.87 10.51 -15.52
CA LEU A 151 3.29 10.46 -15.17
C LEU A 151 4.12 9.82 -16.28
N ASP A 152 5.32 10.34 -16.50
CA ASP A 152 6.30 9.67 -17.36
C ASP A 152 6.65 8.29 -16.77
N PRO A 153 6.75 7.22 -17.59
CA PRO A 153 7.04 5.88 -17.10
C PRO A 153 8.34 5.78 -16.28
N THR A 154 9.38 6.53 -16.64
CA THR A 154 10.66 6.55 -15.91
C THR A 154 10.50 7.22 -14.56
N GLU A 155 9.77 8.34 -14.53
CA GLU A 155 9.44 9.04 -13.30
C GLU A 155 8.63 8.16 -12.35
N ALA A 156 7.57 7.51 -12.85
CA ALA A 156 6.75 6.60 -12.08
C ALA A 156 7.58 5.41 -11.53
N PHE A 157 8.48 4.86 -12.34
CA PHE A 157 9.36 3.77 -11.94
C PHE A 157 10.31 4.17 -10.80
N ILE A 158 11.00 5.31 -10.93
CA ILE A 158 11.94 5.80 -9.90
C ILE A 158 11.19 6.12 -8.61
N ARG A 159 10.04 6.80 -8.68
CA ARG A 159 9.19 7.07 -7.52
C ARG A 159 8.68 5.78 -6.88
N GLY A 160 8.44 4.73 -7.67
CA GLY A 160 8.09 3.39 -7.18
C GLY A 160 9.21 2.72 -6.39
N ILE A 161 10.46 2.81 -6.87
CA ILE A 161 11.64 2.30 -6.14
C ILE A 161 11.76 2.98 -4.78
N LEU A 162 11.71 4.32 -4.77
CA LEU A 162 11.87 5.10 -3.55
C LEU A 162 10.76 4.83 -2.53
N CYS A 163 9.51 4.68 -3.01
CA CYS A 163 8.40 4.26 -2.16
C CYS A 163 8.66 2.89 -1.53
N ASN A 164 8.97 1.88 -2.36
CA ASN A 164 9.05 0.52 -1.86
C ASN A 164 10.26 0.30 -0.95
N TRP A 165 11.31 1.13 -1.09
CA TRP A 165 12.42 1.14 -0.13
C TRP A 165 11.94 1.49 1.28
N LEU A 166 11.14 2.55 1.43
CA LEU A 166 10.59 2.97 2.72
C LEU A 166 9.56 1.98 3.26
N VAL A 167 8.71 1.39 2.41
CA VAL A 167 7.75 0.36 2.81
C VAL A 167 8.47 -0.88 3.33
N CYS A 168 9.46 -1.39 2.59
CA CYS A 168 10.24 -2.54 3.01
C CYS A 168 11.03 -2.26 4.30
N LEU A 169 11.55 -1.04 4.45
CA LEU A 169 12.21 -0.62 5.69
C LEU A 169 11.27 -0.65 6.89
N ALA A 170 10.02 -0.20 6.73
CA ALA A 170 9.00 -0.29 7.78
C ALA A 170 8.67 -1.75 8.15
N VAL A 171 8.57 -2.64 7.15
CA VAL A 171 8.40 -4.10 7.38
C VAL A 171 9.61 -4.68 8.12
N TRP A 172 10.82 -4.37 7.67
CA TRP A 172 12.07 -4.82 8.30
C TRP A 172 12.14 -4.41 9.77
N ILE A 173 11.86 -3.14 10.06
CA ILE A 173 11.86 -2.61 11.42
C ILE A 173 10.78 -3.30 12.26
N SER A 174 9.61 -3.54 11.69
CA SER A 174 8.50 -4.22 12.38
C SER A 174 8.88 -5.64 12.83
N LEU A 175 9.70 -6.35 12.06
CA LEU A 175 10.20 -7.68 12.42
C LEU A 175 11.30 -7.65 13.50
N ARG A 176 12.02 -6.52 13.61
CA ARG A 176 13.14 -6.33 14.54
C ARG A 176 12.72 -5.74 15.89
N ALA A 177 11.83 -4.75 15.89
CA ALA A 177 11.43 -4.05 17.09
C ALA A 177 10.62 -4.97 18.02
N LYS A 178 10.92 -4.91 19.32
CA LYS A 178 10.22 -5.70 20.36
C LYS A 178 8.93 -5.01 20.81
N GLU A 179 8.98 -3.67 20.93
CA GLU A 179 7.86 -2.84 21.37
C GLU A 179 6.93 -2.48 20.20
N GLU A 180 5.62 -2.65 20.40
CA GLU A 180 4.60 -2.31 19.40
C GLU A 180 4.58 -0.81 19.07
N ALA A 181 4.71 0.04 20.08
CA ALA A 181 4.77 1.49 19.90
C ALA A 181 5.93 1.91 18.98
N ALA A 182 7.11 1.29 19.12
CA ALA A 182 8.26 1.57 18.25
C ALA A 182 7.99 1.15 16.79
N ARG A 183 7.24 0.07 16.56
CA ARG A 183 6.81 -0.36 15.21
C ARG A 183 5.88 0.67 14.59
N LEU A 184 4.85 1.10 15.31
CA LEU A 184 3.89 2.11 14.84
C LEU A 184 4.57 3.44 14.52
N ILE A 185 5.48 3.92 15.38
CA ILE A 185 6.24 5.15 15.14
C ILE A 185 7.07 5.04 13.86
N MET A 186 7.77 3.92 13.63
CA MET A 186 8.59 3.77 12.44
C MET A 186 7.77 3.57 11.17
N ILE A 187 6.64 2.87 11.25
CA ILE A 187 5.66 2.80 10.16
C ILE A 187 5.18 4.22 9.81
N PHE A 188 4.78 5.00 10.82
CA PHE A 188 4.37 6.40 10.64
C PHE A 188 5.45 7.21 9.91
N TRP A 189 6.71 7.18 10.37
CA TRP A 189 7.78 7.95 9.75
C TRP A 189 8.08 7.53 8.30
N CYS A 190 8.10 6.23 8.01
CA CYS A 190 8.33 5.74 6.65
C CYS A 190 7.18 6.13 5.70
N LEU A 191 5.94 6.06 6.17
CA LEU A 191 4.75 6.43 5.39
C LEU A 191 4.66 7.93 5.18
N PHE A 192 4.94 8.70 6.23
CA PHE A 192 5.00 10.16 6.15
C PHE A 192 6.05 10.60 5.12
N ALA A 193 7.25 10.01 5.17
CA ALA A 193 8.32 10.33 4.23
C ALA A 193 7.91 10.05 2.77
N PHE A 194 7.36 8.88 2.45
CA PHE A 194 7.08 8.57 1.05
C PHE A 194 5.90 9.37 0.49
N ILE A 195 4.84 9.60 1.28
CA ILE A 195 3.70 10.41 0.86
C ILE A 195 4.10 11.89 0.76
N GLY A 196 4.79 12.41 1.78
CA GLY A 196 5.26 13.79 1.82
C GLY A 196 6.23 14.12 0.68
N SER A 197 7.07 13.16 0.28
CA SER A 197 7.98 13.29 -0.85
C SER A 197 7.34 13.03 -2.22
N GLY A 198 6.09 12.53 -2.28
CA GLY A 198 5.37 12.28 -3.54
C GLY A 198 5.82 11.02 -4.29
N TYR A 199 6.24 9.99 -3.57
CA TYR A 199 6.58 8.69 -4.13
C TYR A 199 5.32 7.86 -4.47
N GLU A 200 5.49 6.80 -5.27
CA GLU A 200 4.38 6.04 -5.85
C GLU A 200 4.26 4.64 -5.24
N HIS A 201 3.12 4.35 -4.59
CA HIS A 201 2.84 3.04 -4.02
C HIS A 201 1.79 2.31 -4.87
N SER A 202 2.16 1.18 -5.45
CA SER A 202 1.28 0.41 -6.35
C SER A 202 -0.08 0.06 -5.73
N ILE A 203 -0.11 -0.52 -4.53
CA ILE A 203 -1.35 -0.95 -3.87
C ILE A 203 -2.22 0.22 -3.38
N ALA A 204 -1.61 1.31 -2.91
CA ALA A 204 -2.35 2.52 -2.54
C ALA A 204 -3.00 3.15 -3.80
N ASN A 205 -2.27 3.16 -4.92
CA ASN A 205 -2.79 3.63 -6.20
C ASN A 205 -3.94 2.75 -6.72
N GLN A 206 -3.99 1.45 -6.42
CA GLN A 206 -5.14 0.60 -6.78
C GLN A 206 -6.44 1.15 -6.19
N THR A 207 -6.45 1.60 -4.92
CA THR A 207 -7.65 2.20 -4.31
C THR A 207 -7.96 3.56 -4.93
N LEU A 208 -6.95 4.43 -5.04
CA LEU A 208 -7.13 5.78 -5.60
C LEU A 208 -7.71 5.74 -7.02
N LEU A 209 -7.09 4.96 -7.91
CA LEU A 209 -7.51 4.85 -9.31
C LEU A 209 -8.87 4.13 -9.42
N SER A 210 -9.14 3.12 -8.58
CA SER A 210 -10.46 2.47 -8.57
C SER A 210 -11.56 3.44 -8.13
N MET A 211 -11.31 4.31 -7.14
CA MET A 211 -12.29 5.35 -6.77
C MET A 211 -12.55 6.31 -7.92
N ALA A 212 -11.49 6.76 -8.63
CA ALA A 212 -11.65 7.62 -9.80
C ALA A 212 -12.48 6.96 -10.90
N MET A 213 -12.25 5.68 -11.20
CA MET A 213 -13.02 4.91 -12.18
C MET A 213 -14.50 4.73 -11.79
N PHE A 214 -14.83 4.68 -10.49
CA PHE A 214 -16.22 4.54 -10.04
C PHE A 214 -16.96 5.87 -9.89
N LEU A 215 -16.24 6.98 -9.74
CA LEU A 215 -16.81 8.33 -9.76
C LEU A 215 -17.18 8.74 -11.20
N PRO A 216 -18.12 9.68 -11.41
CA PRO A 216 -18.25 10.34 -12.70
C PRO A 216 -16.93 11.03 -13.08
N HIS A 217 -16.36 10.70 -14.24
CA HIS A 217 -15.04 11.17 -14.67
C HIS A 217 -15.00 11.55 -16.15
N GLY A 218 -14.02 12.38 -16.53
CA GLY A 218 -13.73 12.76 -17.91
C GLY A 218 -12.72 11.83 -18.59
N PRO A 219 -12.34 12.13 -19.85
CA PRO A 219 -11.43 11.32 -20.65
C PRO A 219 -10.01 11.24 -20.10
N GLU A 220 -9.62 12.11 -19.17
CA GLU A 220 -8.33 12.05 -18.48
C GLU A 220 -8.16 10.83 -17.55
N ILE A 221 -9.26 10.14 -17.24
CA ILE A 221 -9.27 8.91 -16.43
C ILE A 221 -9.52 7.66 -17.31
N SER A 222 -10.09 7.81 -18.52
CA SER A 222 -10.56 6.70 -19.38
C SER A 222 -9.82 6.57 -20.71
#